data_AF-A0A7W6LHW0-F1
#
_entry.id   AF-A0A7W6LHW0-F1
#
_cell.length_a   1.000
_cell.length_b   1.000
_cell.length_c   1.000
_cell.angle_alpha   90.00
_cell.angle_beta   90.00
_cell.angle_gamma   90.00
#
_symmetry.space_group_name_H-M   'P 1'
#
loop_
_entity.id
_entity.type
_entity.pdbx_description
1 polymer ?
#
loop_
_entity_poly.entity_id
_entity_poly.type
_entity_poly.pdbx_seq_one_letter_code
_entity_poly.pdbx_strand_id
1 'polypeptide(L)'
;MEITSLHWSSGLFHRDQTRDARAEKPQFSVPSEATPAFEVPAVDEKALDYSAIAPRLLREVALQRYVSGDIDQDTYIALAQELPMQISDTAGNVLDLSSVTDDTEFDFAAYYTDQRELAISLGDDEKAATLTSVLKFLNS
;
A
#
# COMPACT_ATOMS: atom_id res chain seq x y z
N MET A 1 32.71 -29.43 16.83
CA MET A 1 31.75 -28.34 16.60
C MET A 1 30.46 -28.80 17.27
N GLU A 2 30.22 -28.35 18.48
CA GLU A 2 29.18 -28.87 19.37
C GLU A 2 28.01 -27.88 19.37
N ILE A 3 26.81 -28.37 19.05
CA ILE A 3 25.62 -27.53 18.90
C ILE A 3 24.91 -27.53 20.25
N THR A 4 25.02 -26.43 21.00
CA THR A 4 24.34 -26.27 22.29
C THR A 4 22.89 -25.85 22.06
N SER A 5 21.96 -26.80 22.21
CA SER A 5 20.52 -26.55 22.15
C SER A 5 20.04 -25.87 23.44
N LEU A 6 19.60 -24.62 23.34
CA LEU A 6 18.88 -23.93 24.41
C LEU A 6 17.43 -24.43 24.45
N HIS A 7 17.10 -25.22 25.46
CA HIS A 7 15.73 -25.58 25.78
C HIS A 7 15.16 -24.51 26.73
N TRP A 8 14.08 -23.86 26.33
CA TRP A 8 13.26 -23.04 27.23
C TRP A 8 12.11 -23.93 27.70
N SER A 9 12.10 -24.26 28.99
CA SER A 9 11.06 -25.01 29.67
C SER A 9 10.52 -24.14 30.80
N SER A 10 9.61 -23.22 30.47
CA SER A 10 8.84 -22.50 31.48
C SER A 10 7.59 -23.31 31.83
N GLY A 11 7.76 -24.22 32.80
CA GLY A 11 6.68 -24.98 33.40
C GLY A 11 5.85 -24.11 34.35
N LEU A 12 4.56 -23.95 34.04
CA LEU A 12 3.58 -23.51 35.03
C LEU A 12 2.96 -24.76 35.66
N PHE A 13 3.52 -25.18 36.79
CA PHE A 13 2.86 -26.12 37.69
C PHE A 13 1.79 -25.37 38.50
N HIS A 14 0.53 -25.58 38.18
CA HIS A 14 -0.57 -25.45 39.14
C HIS A 14 -1.09 -26.86 39.47
N ARG A 15 -0.83 -27.27 40.70
CA ARG A 15 -1.38 -28.44 41.41
C ARG A 15 -2.02 -27.82 42.66
N ASP A 16 -3.27 -28.05 43.02
CA ASP A 16 -4.01 -29.30 43.18
C ASP A 16 -5.52 -29.01 43.40
N GLN A 17 -6.34 -30.06 43.46
CA GLN A 17 -7.68 -30.20 44.07
C GLN A 17 -8.97 -30.11 43.22
N THR A 18 -9.30 -31.28 42.65
CA THR A 18 -10.56 -32.04 42.80
C THR A 18 -11.90 -31.30 42.95
N ARG A 19 -12.79 -31.51 41.96
CA ARG A 19 -14.07 -32.26 42.11
C ARG A 19 -14.86 -32.28 40.80
N ASP A 20 -15.49 -33.42 40.55
CA ASP A 20 -16.41 -33.71 39.45
C ASP A 20 -17.37 -32.57 39.11
N ALA A 21 -17.35 -32.13 37.85
CA ALA A 21 -18.49 -31.51 37.20
C ALA A 21 -18.41 -31.76 35.69
N ARG A 22 -19.27 -32.66 35.23
CA ARG A 22 -19.61 -32.90 33.83
C ARG A 22 -20.23 -31.61 33.26
N ALA A 23 -19.51 -30.88 32.40
CA ALA A 23 -20.08 -29.84 31.53
C ALA A 23 -19.11 -29.60 30.37
N GLU A 24 -19.41 -30.18 29.20
CA GLU A 24 -19.81 -29.44 27.99
C GLU A 24 -18.63 -28.80 27.26
N LYS A 25 -18.38 -29.31 26.04
CA LYS A 25 -17.39 -28.76 25.11
C LYS A 25 -17.70 -27.27 24.90
N PRO A 26 -16.74 -26.35 25.02
CA PRO A 26 -16.96 -24.99 24.56
C PRO A 26 -17.08 -25.05 23.03
N GLN A 27 -18.32 -25.04 22.52
CA GLN A 27 -18.58 -24.63 21.15
C GLN A 27 -18.17 -23.17 21.06
N PHE A 28 -17.01 -22.94 20.44
CA PHE A 28 -16.59 -21.60 20.07
C PHE A 28 -17.50 -21.12 18.94
N SER A 29 -18.67 -20.58 19.29
CA SER A 29 -19.49 -19.83 18.37
C SER A 29 -18.83 -18.46 18.20
N VAL A 30 -18.07 -18.31 17.11
CA VAL A 30 -17.61 -16.99 16.66
C VAL A 30 -18.86 -16.14 16.40
N PRO A 31 -19.10 -15.04 17.14
CA PRO A 31 -20.08 -14.08 16.70
C PRO A 31 -19.60 -13.51 15.36
N SER A 32 -20.36 -13.84 14.32
CA SER A 32 -20.19 -13.34 12.96
C SER A 32 -20.60 -11.88 12.90
N GLU A 33 -19.78 -11.00 13.48
CA GLU A 33 -19.75 -9.56 13.20
C GLU A 33 -18.54 -8.96 13.90
N ALA A 34 -17.35 -9.39 13.49
CA ALA A 34 -16.17 -8.57 13.66
C ALA A 34 -16.32 -7.39 12.69
N THR A 35 -16.99 -6.34 13.14
CA THR A 35 -16.85 -5.02 12.51
C THR A 35 -15.35 -4.72 12.50
N PRO A 36 -14.72 -4.47 11.34
CA PRO A 36 -13.32 -4.09 11.32
C PRO A 36 -13.20 -2.81 12.14
N ALA A 37 -12.43 -2.84 13.24
CA ALA A 37 -12.21 -1.70 14.11
C ALA A 37 -11.42 -0.55 13.43
N PHE A 38 -11.15 -0.69 12.13
CA PHE A 38 -10.46 0.27 11.30
C PHE A 38 -11.33 0.52 10.05
N GLU A 39 -12.25 1.45 10.18
CA GLU A 39 -13.01 1.99 9.06
C GLU A 39 -12.14 3.08 8.43
N VAL A 40 -11.47 2.76 7.32
CA VAL A 40 -10.80 3.79 6.51
C VAL A 40 -11.92 4.69 5.98
N PRO A 41 -11.87 6.01 6.24
CA PRO A 41 -12.88 6.90 5.71
C PRO A 41 -12.91 6.72 4.19
N ALA A 42 -14.07 6.35 3.65
CA ALA A 42 -14.26 6.25 2.22
C ALA A 42 -13.94 7.64 1.65
N VAL A 43 -12.85 7.74 0.90
CA VAL A 43 -12.53 8.94 0.13
C VAL A 43 -13.69 9.13 -0.83
N ASP A 44 -14.38 10.27 -0.76
CA ASP A 44 -15.54 10.57 -1.58
C ASP A 44 -15.07 10.56 -3.05
N GLU A 45 -15.31 9.45 -3.76
CA GLU A 45 -14.71 9.09 -5.06
C GLU A 45 -15.18 9.98 -6.22
N LYS A 46 -15.86 11.08 -5.92
CA LYS A 46 -16.45 11.99 -6.90
C LYS A 46 -15.33 12.79 -7.59
N ALA A 47 -14.74 12.16 -8.60
CA ALA A 47 -13.73 12.69 -9.51
C ALA A 47 -12.59 13.41 -8.76
N LEU A 48 -11.76 12.62 -8.09
CA LEU A 48 -10.47 13.12 -7.61
C LEU A 48 -9.71 13.71 -8.80
N ASP A 49 -9.31 14.97 -8.68
CA ASP A 49 -8.49 15.61 -9.70
C ASP A 49 -7.02 15.25 -9.44
N TYR A 50 -6.51 14.28 -10.20
CA TYR A 50 -5.12 13.83 -10.07
C TYR A 50 -4.10 14.83 -10.65
N SER A 51 -4.56 15.95 -11.24
CA SER A 51 -3.69 17.07 -11.62
C SER A 51 -3.32 17.99 -10.45
N ALA A 52 -4.02 17.86 -9.32
CA ALA A 52 -3.75 18.62 -8.10
C ALA A 52 -4.10 17.78 -6.87
N ILE A 53 -3.27 16.77 -6.57
CA ILE A 53 -3.49 15.89 -5.42
C ILE A 53 -2.24 15.79 -4.55
N ALA A 54 -2.45 15.66 -3.24
CA ALA A 54 -1.38 15.44 -2.29
C ALA A 54 -0.84 14.00 -2.38
N PRO A 55 0.49 13.76 -2.35
CA PRO A 55 1.07 12.43 -2.43
C PRO A 55 0.51 11.45 -1.39
N ARG A 56 0.23 11.90 -0.17
CA ARG A 56 -0.38 11.04 0.85
C ARG A 56 -1.76 10.53 0.42
N LEU A 57 -2.61 11.43 -0.08
CA LEU A 57 -3.96 11.07 -0.52
C LEU A 57 -3.92 10.12 -1.71
N LEU A 58 -3.02 10.34 -2.67
CA LEU A 58 -2.83 9.43 -3.80
C LEU A 58 -2.51 8.00 -3.32
N ARG A 59 -1.63 7.85 -2.34
CA ARG A 59 -1.24 6.54 -1.78
C ARG A 59 -2.39 5.86 -1.05
N GLU A 60 -3.19 6.62 -0.30
CA GLU A 60 -4.37 6.09 0.38
C GLU A 60 -5.41 5.57 -0.62
N VAL A 61 -5.68 6.33 -1.69
CA VAL A 61 -6.60 5.93 -2.75
C VAL A 61 -6.06 4.72 -3.52
N ALA A 62 -4.76 4.71 -3.84
CA ALA A 62 -4.12 3.57 -4.49
C ALA A 62 -4.21 2.30 -3.64
N LEU A 63 -4.01 2.39 -2.32
CA LEU A 63 -4.15 1.27 -1.40
C LEU A 63 -5.58 0.73 -1.39
N GLN A 64 -6.58 1.62 -1.31
CA GLN A 64 -7.98 1.22 -1.35
C GLN A 64 -8.32 0.48 -2.66
N ARG A 65 -7.84 1.00 -3.79
CA ARG A 65 -8.06 0.41 -5.12
C ARG A 65 -7.35 -0.92 -5.30
N TYR A 66 -6.16 -1.07 -4.72
CA TYR A 66 -5.43 -2.33 -4.70
C TYR A 66 -6.18 -3.39 -3.88
N VAL A 67 -6.67 -3.03 -2.68
CA VAL A 67 -7.44 -3.93 -1.82
C VAL A 67 -8.78 -4.33 -2.46
N SER A 68 -9.43 -3.43 -3.20
CA SER A 68 -10.63 -3.72 -3.97
C SER A 68 -10.37 -4.57 -5.23
N GLY A 69 -9.11 -4.71 -5.66
CA GLY A 69 -8.72 -5.44 -6.87
C GLY A 69 -8.90 -4.66 -8.17
N ASP A 70 -9.04 -3.33 -8.11
CA ASP A 70 -9.20 -2.46 -9.28
C ASP A 70 -7.87 -2.23 -10.03
N ILE A 71 -6.75 -2.27 -9.30
CA ILE A 71 -5.39 -2.09 -9.83
C ILE A 71 -4.49 -3.28 -9.48
N ASP A 72 -3.51 -3.56 -10.32
CA ASP A 72 -2.48 -4.57 -10.06
C ASP A 72 -1.44 -4.11 -9.05
N GLN A 73 -0.65 -5.08 -8.55
CA GLN A 73 0.38 -4.84 -7.53
C GLN A 73 1.48 -3.88 -8.03
N ASP A 74 1.90 -4.01 -9.28
CA ASP A 74 2.97 -3.18 -9.85
C ASP A 74 2.52 -1.72 -9.96
N THR A 75 1.27 -1.49 -10.38
CA THR A 75 0.61 -0.18 -10.40
C THR A 75 0.52 0.41 -9.00
N TYR A 76 0.10 -0.38 -8.01
CA TYR A 76 0.09 0.07 -6.61
C TYR A 76 1.47 0.45 -6.11
N ILE A 77 2.50 -0.37 -6.36
CA ILE A 77 3.88 -0.07 -5.95
C ILE A 77 4.35 1.24 -6.59
N ALA A 78 4.09 1.46 -7.87
CA ALA A 78 4.48 2.69 -8.57
C ALA A 78 3.78 3.96 -8.02
N LEU A 79 2.53 3.83 -7.56
CA LEU A 79 1.77 4.92 -6.91
C LEU A 79 2.17 5.14 -5.44
N ALA A 80 2.55 4.06 -4.74
CA ALA A 80 2.95 4.08 -3.34
C ALA A 80 4.38 4.60 -3.12
N GLN A 81 5.18 4.63 -4.18
CA GLN A 81 6.56 5.10 -4.14
C GLN A 81 6.64 6.57 -3.78
N GLU A 82 7.63 6.90 -2.94
CA GLU A 82 7.95 8.28 -2.60
C GLU A 82 8.54 9.00 -3.82
N LEU A 83 8.16 10.28 -3.99
CA LEU A 83 8.72 11.11 -5.05
C LEU A 83 10.22 11.34 -4.78
N PRO A 84 11.08 11.14 -5.80
CA PRO A 84 12.49 11.46 -5.66
C PRO A 84 12.67 12.97 -5.50
N MET A 85 13.76 13.41 -4.86
CA MET A 85 14.03 14.84 -4.67
C MET A 85 14.22 15.61 -5.98
N GLN A 86 14.62 14.91 -7.05
CA GLN A 86 14.88 15.50 -8.36
C GLN A 86 14.44 14.52 -9.45
N ILE A 87 13.87 15.06 -10.52
CA ILE A 87 13.49 14.29 -11.72
C ILE A 87 14.02 14.99 -12.95
N SER A 88 14.21 14.23 -14.02
CA SER A 88 14.44 14.80 -15.36
C SER A 88 13.14 14.78 -16.14
N ASP A 89 12.90 15.79 -16.97
CA ASP A 89 11.85 15.79 -17.98
C ASP A 89 12.36 15.18 -19.31
N THR A 90 11.45 15.04 -20.28
CA THR A 90 11.77 14.54 -21.64
C THR A 90 12.69 15.47 -22.44
N ALA A 91 12.79 16.74 -22.07
CA ALA A 91 13.69 17.72 -22.66
C ALA A 91 15.09 17.73 -22.00
N GLY A 92 15.29 16.94 -20.94
CA GLY A 92 16.54 16.85 -20.17
C GLY A 92 16.70 17.94 -19.10
N ASN A 93 15.65 18.70 -18.78
CA ASN A 93 15.67 19.63 -17.66
C ASN A 93 15.50 18.88 -16.34
N VAL A 94 16.20 19.32 -15.31
CA VAL A 94 16.05 18.77 -13.95
C VAL A 94 15.04 19.61 -13.19
N LEU A 95 13.96 18.98 -12.74
CA LEU A 95 12.98 19.57 -11.84
C LEU A 95 13.29 19.18 -10.40
N ASP A 96 13.36 20.19 -9.54
CA ASP A 96 13.52 20.00 -8.09
C ASP A 96 12.15 19.75 -7.45
N LEU A 97 11.99 18.59 -6.83
CA LEU A 97 10.79 18.16 -6.11
C LEU A 97 10.99 18.19 -4.59
N SER A 98 12.12 18.69 -4.09
CA SER A 98 12.39 18.74 -2.64
C SER A 98 11.37 19.55 -1.84
N SER A 99 10.65 20.47 -2.49
CA SER A 99 9.55 21.22 -1.89
C SER A 99 8.22 20.47 -1.85
N VAL A 100 8.08 19.37 -2.60
CA VAL A 100 6.87 18.56 -2.64
C VAL A 100 6.86 17.65 -1.42
N THR A 101 5.95 17.94 -0.50
CA THR A 101 5.73 17.12 0.69
C THR A 101 4.43 16.32 0.55
N ASP A 102 4.18 15.43 1.50
CA ASP A 102 2.98 14.58 1.53
C ASP A 102 1.64 15.34 1.51
N ASP A 103 1.65 16.61 1.92
CA ASP A 103 0.49 17.51 1.96
C ASP A 103 0.49 18.55 0.82
N THR A 104 1.49 18.52 -0.07
CA THR A 104 1.61 19.48 -1.17
C THR A 104 0.89 18.96 -2.40
N GLU A 105 0.06 19.80 -3.02
CA GLU A 105 -0.58 19.45 -4.30
C GLU A 105 0.47 19.29 -5.40
N PHE A 106 0.37 18.19 -6.15
CA PHE A 106 1.28 17.86 -7.22
C PHE A 106 0.51 17.27 -8.41
N ASP A 107 0.97 17.57 -9.63
CA ASP A 107 0.39 17.05 -10.87
C ASP A 107 1.00 15.69 -11.21
N PHE A 108 0.40 14.64 -10.65
CA PHE A 108 0.83 13.27 -10.90
C PHE A 108 0.51 12.82 -12.32
N ALA A 109 -0.53 13.35 -12.95
CA ALA A 109 -0.88 13.00 -14.33
C ALA A 109 0.20 13.45 -15.31
N ALA A 110 0.68 14.69 -15.18
CA ALA A 110 1.80 15.20 -15.98
C ALA A 110 3.09 14.43 -15.66
N TYR A 111 3.41 14.24 -14.37
CA TYR A 111 4.60 13.52 -13.93
C TYR A 111 4.70 12.11 -14.52
N TYR A 112 3.67 11.27 -14.37
CA TYR A 112 3.70 9.90 -14.88
C TYR A 112 3.67 9.85 -16.41
N THR A 113 3.11 10.86 -17.07
CA THR A 113 3.18 11.00 -18.53
C THR A 113 4.63 11.21 -18.97
N ASP A 114 5.34 12.16 -18.35
CA ASP A 114 6.75 12.42 -18.66
C ASP A 114 7.64 11.20 -18.35
N GLN A 115 7.42 10.55 -17.20
CA GLN A 115 8.17 9.35 -16.85
C GLN A 115 7.92 8.19 -17.83
N ARG A 116 6.70 8.06 -18.37
CA ARG A 116 6.40 7.03 -19.39
C ARG A 116 7.14 7.32 -20.68
N GLU A 117 7.08 8.56 -21.16
CA GLU A 117 7.79 8.96 -22.38
C GLU A 117 9.31 8.79 -22.24
N LEU A 118 9.87 9.10 -21.06
CA LEU A 118 11.27 8.82 -20.76
C LEU A 118 11.59 7.33 -20.78
N ALA A 119 10.75 6.49 -20.16
CA ALA A 119 10.94 5.04 -20.20
C ALA A 119 10.92 4.50 -21.64
N ILE A 120 9.97 4.95 -22.46
CA ILE A 120 9.90 4.60 -23.90
C ILE A 120 11.16 5.08 -24.62
N SER A 121 11.59 6.32 -24.40
CA SER A 121 12.78 6.89 -25.05
C SER A 121 14.08 6.17 -24.66
N LEU A 122 14.12 5.57 -23.46
CA LEU A 122 15.26 4.79 -22.98
C LEU A 122 15.19 3.31 -23.38
N GLY A 123 14.07 2.86 -23.98
CA GLY A 123 13.84 1.46 -24.34
C GLY A 123 13.52 0.56 -23.14
N ASP A 124 13.00 1.13 -22.05
CA ASP A 124 12.55 0.40 -20.87
C ASP A 124 11.04 0.07 -21.01
N ASP A 125 10.77 -0.99 -21.78
CA ASP A 125 9.40 -1.42 -22.11
C ASP A 125 8.61 -1.89 -20.87
N GLU A 126 9.30 -2.50 -19.90
CA GLU A 126 8.68 -2.98 -18.66
C GLU A 126 8.16 -1.82 -17.83
N LYS A 127 9.01 -0.82 -17.59
CA LYS A 127 8.62 0.39 -16.87
C LYS A 127 7.54 1.18 -17.62
N ALA A 128 7.66 1.28 -18.95
CA ALA A 128 6.64 1.94 -19.77
C ALA A 128 5.26 1.27 -19.66
N ALA A 129 5.21 -0.07 -19.58
CA ALA A 129 3.97 -0.81 -19.38
C ALA A 129 3.35 -0.51 -18.02
N THR A 130 4.12 -0.55 -16.93
CA THR A 130 3.64 -0.21 -15.58
C THR A 130 3.10 1.23 -15.53
N LEU A 131 3.83 2.18 -16.09
CA LEU A 131 3.42 3.59 -16.14
C LEU A 131 2.16 3.81 -17.00
N THR A 132 1.94 2.96 -18.01
CA THR A 132 0.71 2.97 -18.80
C THR A 132 -0.49 2.52 -17.95
N SER A 133 -0.33 1.50 -17.11
CA SER A 133 -1.38 1.07 -16.16
C SER A 133 -1.67 2.15 -15.12
N VAL A 134 -0.63 2.81 -14.59
CA VAL A 134 -0.78 3.95 -13.68
C VAL A 134 -1.59 5.07 -14.33
N LEU A 135 -1.25 5.47 -15.56
CA LEU A 135 -1.99 6.53 -16.25
C LEU A 135 -3.42 6.12 -16.59
N LYS A 136 -3.68 4.83 -16.86
CA LYS A 136 -5.04 4.33 -17.04
C LYS A 136 -5.87 4.49 -15.76
N PHE A 137 -5.26 4.23 -14.60
CA PHE A 137 -5.89 4.43 -13.30
C PHE A 137 -6.17 5.92 -13.02
N LEU A 138 -5.24 6.82 -13.33
CA LEU A 138 -5.44 8.26 -13.12
C LEU A 138 -6.50 8.86 -14.07
N ASN A 139 -6.84 8.19 -15.16
CA ASN A 139 -7.84 8.65 -16.14
C ASN A 139 -9.19 7.91 -16.05
N SER A 140 -9.35 6.97 -15.11
CA SER A 140 -10.59 6.18 -14.93
C SER A 140 -11.60 6.88 -14.04
#